data_AF-A0A2M8N6G7-F1
#
_entry.id   AF-A0A2M8N6G7-F1
#
_cell.length_a   1.000
_cell.length_b   1.000
_cell.length_c   1.000
_cell.angle_alpha   90.00
_cell.angle_beta   90.00
_cell.angle_gamma   90.00
#
_symmetry.space_group_name_H-M   'P 1'
#
loop_
_entity.id
_entity.type
_entity.pdbx_description
1 polymer ?
#
loop_
_entity_poly.entity_id
_entity_poly.type
_entity_poly.pdbx_seq_one_letter_code
_entity_poly.pdbx_strand_id
1 'polypeptide(L)'
;VNAWAQHIKDLITGWEDTNKPYLVLYDFTDPKVSFTPYVREKSAELTTLRPEVTGRIAVVLSRGAINFLVMLFAQLRPRAARQIKIFFDKESALAWLNDGTTTQKQQTRQTDA
;
A
#
# COMPACT_ATOMS: atom_id res chain seq x y z
N VAL A 1 1.80 -11.67 -12.12
CA VAL A 1 2.61 -11.25 -10.95
C VAL A 1 3.89 -10.53 -11.37
N ASN A 2 4.78 -11.13 -12.18
CA ASN A 2 6.05 -10.47 -12.56
C ASN A 2 5.89 -9.13 -13.29
N ALA A 3 5.00 -9.05 -14.28
CA ALA A 3 4.72 -7.79 -14.97
C ALA A 3 4.22 -6.69 -14.00
N TRP A 4 3.37 -7.06 -13.04
CA TRP A 4 2.91 -6.13 -11.99
C TRP A 4 4.08 -5.69 -11.11
N ALA A 5 4.89 -6.62 -10.61
CA ALA A 5 6.01 -6.29 -9.74
C ALA A 5 7.04 -5.40 -10.44
N GLN A 6 7.36 -5.70 -11.71
CA GLN A 6 8.25 -4.89 -12.52
C GLN A 6 7.68 -3.49 -12.76
N HIS A 7 6.38 -3.38 -13.10
CA HIS A 7 5.73 -2.09 -13.29
C HIS A 7 5.78 -1.22 -12.03
N ILE A 8 5.49 -1.79 -10.86
CA ILE A 8 5.58 -1.05 -9.59
C ILE A 8 7.04 -0.66 -9.30
N LYS A 9 8.00 -1.55 -9.56
CA LYS A 9 9.42 -1.25 -9.40
C LYS A 9 9.81 -0.03 -10.24
N ASP A 10 9.52 -0.07 -11.54
CA ASP A 10 9.86 1.00 -12.48
C ASP A 10 9.20 2.33 -12.08
N LEU A 11 7.92 2.27 -11.70
CA LEU A 11 7.16 3.43 -11.25
C LEU A 11 7.80 4.12 -10.05
N ILE A 12 8.13 3.37 -8.98
CA ILE A 12 8.64 3.96 -7.74
C ILE A 12 10.13 4.34 -7.90
N THR A 13 10.91 3.60 -8.68
CA THR A 13 12.32 3.99 -8.96
C THR A 13 12.42 5.28 -9.77
N GLY A 14 11.44 5.56 -10.64
CA GLY A 14 11.39 6.79 -11.41
C GLY A 14 10.94 8.03 -10.62
N TRP A 15 10.60 7.91 -9.34
CA TRP A 15 10.22 9.07 -8.51
C TRP A 15 11.45 9.80 -7.99
N GLU A 16 11.64 11.01 -8.51
CA GLU A 16 12.64 11.98 -8.02
C GLU A 16 12.21 12.59 -6.67
N ASP A 17 10.91 12.86 -6.49
CA ASP A 17 10.36 13.42 -5.26
C ASP A 17 9.93 12.33 -4.26
N THR A 18 10.68 12.22 -3.17
CA THR A 18 10.37 11.30 -2.04
C THR A 18 9.19 11.74 -1.20
N ASN A 19 8.73 12.99 -1.30
CA ASN A 19 7.57 13.50 -0.57
C ASN A 19 6.25 13.14 -1.26
N LYS A 20 6.31 12.64 -2.50
CA LYS A 20 5.12 12.16 -3.19
C LYS A 20 4.57 10.92 -2.48
N PRO A 21 3.34 10.95 -1.93
CA PRO A 21 2.81 9.82 -1.18
C PRO A 21 2.53 8.64 -2.12
N TYR A 22 2.99 7.45 -1.72
CA TYR A 22 2.66 6.20 -2.39
C TYR A 22 1.27 5.72 -1.98
N LEU A 23 0.28 5.97 -2.83
CA LEU A 23 -1.11 5.57 -2.61
C LEU A 23 -1.45 4.41 -3.54
N VAL A 24 -1.84 3.27 -2.97
CA VAL A 24 -2.21 2.08 -3.76
C VAL A 24 -3.45 1.42 -3.21
N LEU A 25 -4.31 0.99 -4.14
CA LEU A 25 -5.45 0.13 -3.90
C LEU A 25 -5.14 -1.26 -4.46
N TYR A 26 -5.13 -2.29 -3.61
CA TYR A 26 -5.15 -3.67 -4.04
C TYR A 26 -6.56 -4.24 -3.88
N ASP A 27 -7.17 -4.62 -4.99
CA ASP A 27 -8.51 -5.18 -5.02
C ASP A 27 -8.43 -6.71 -5.24
N PHE A 28 -8.77 -7.47 -4.19
CA PHE A 28 -8.83 -8.93 -4.20
C PHE A 28 -10.27 -9.43 -4.07
N THR A 29 -11.25 -8.64 -4.53
CA THR A 29 -12.65 -9.06 -4.50
C THR A 29 -12.98 -10.09 -5.58
N ASP A 30 -12.23 -10.11 -6.68
CA ASP A 30 -12.36 -11.13 -7.73
C ASP A 30 -11.84 -12.49 -7.20
N PRO A 31 -12.65 -13.55 -7.19
CA PRO A 31 -12.26 -14.87 -6.69
C PRO A 31 -11.10 -15.52 -7.47
N LYS A 32 -10.78 -15.04 -8.67
CA LYS A 32 -9.61 -15.47 -9.45
C LYS A 32 -8.30 -14.86 -8.94
N VAL A 33 -8.37 -13.80 -8.13
CA VAL A 33 -7.21 -13.12 -7.56
C VAL A 33 -7.00 -13.63 -6.14
N SER A 34 -5.87 -14.28 -5.90
CA SER A 34 -5.51 -14.79 -4.58
C SER A 34 -4.14 -14.29 -4.15
N PHE A 35 -3.96 -14.16 -2.83
CA PHE A 35 -2.67 -13.79 -2.25
C PHE A 35 -1.77 -15.02 -2.15
N THR A 36 -1.21 -15.43 -3.29
CA THR A 36 -0.31 -16.58 -3.35
C THR A 36 1.01 -16.30 -2.62
N PRO A 37 1.75 -17.35 -2.18
CA PRO A 37 3.10 -17.18 -1.64
C PRO A 37 4.04 -16.39 -2.56
N TYR A 38 3.85 -16.51 -3.87
CA TYR A 38 4.67 -15.78 -4.85
C TYR A 38 4.36 -14.28 -4.90
N VAL A 39 3.08 -13.89 -4.84
CA VAL A 39 2.68 -12.48 -4.72
C VAL A 39 3.24 -11.88 -3.43
N ARG A 40 3.26 -12.66 -2.35
CA ARG A 40 3.82 -12.26 -1.06
C ARG A 40 5.32 -11.98 -1.15
N GLU A 41 6.09 -12.87 -1.76
CA GLU A 41 7.53 -12.69 -1.97
C GLU A 41 7.82 -11.41 -2.76
N LYS A 42 7.12 -11.21 -3.88
CA LYS A 42 7.27 -9.99 -4.68
C LYS A 42 6.82 -8.73 -3.96
N SER A 43 5.77 -8.80 -3.15
CA SER A 43 5.36 -7.66 -2.32
C SER A 43 6.43 -7.31 -1.29
N ALA A 44 7.10 -8.30 -0.69
CA ALA A 44 8.19 -8.07 0.25
C ALA A 44 9.39 -7.37 -0.44
N GLU A 45 9.80 -7.83 -1.63
CA GLU A 45 10.83 -7.16 -2.45
C GLU A 45 10.48 -5.69 -2.74
N LEU A 46 9.22 -5.38 -3.05
CA LEU A 46 8.78 -4.01 -3.35
C LEU A 46 8.73 -3.10 -2.10
N THR A 47 8.55 -3.68 -0.91
CA THR A 47 8.59 -2.91 0.34
C THR A 47 9.99 -2.48 0.75
N THR A 48 11.04 -3.20 0.33
CA THR A 48 12.43 -2.87 0.64
C THR A 48 13.08 -1.94 -0.38
N LEU A 49 12.46 -1.73 -1.55
CA LEU A 49 13.05 -0.97 -2.65
C LEU A 49 13.26 0.53 -2.35
N ARG A 50 12.28 1.16 -1.69
CA ARG A 50 12.26 2.60 -1.34
C ARG A 50 11.59 2.77 0.04
N PRO A 51 12.25 2.31 1.13
CA PRO A 51 11.65 2.28 2.47
C PRO A 51 11.32 3.67 3.04
N GLU A 52 11.95 4.71 2.52
CA GLU A 52 11.75 6.11 2.89
C GLU A 52 10.47 6.71 2.28
N VAL A 53 9.92 6.11 1.21
CA VAL A 53 8.69 6.61 0.58
C VAL A 53 7.51 6.30 1.48
N THR A 54 6.92 7.37 2.00
CA THR A 54 5.72 7.31 2.84
C THR A 54 4.46 7.10 2.00
N GLY A 55 3.40 6.58 2.62
CA GLY A 55 2.16 6.40 1.88
C GLY A 55 1.11 5.53 2.57
N ARG A 56 0.13 5.11 1.78
CA ARG A 56 -1.02 4.34 2.22
C ARG A 56 -1.33 3.23 1.21
N ILE A 57 -1.58 2.05 1.74
CA ILE A 57 -1.98 0.87 0.96
C ILE A 57 -3.33 0.43 1.47
N ALA A 58 -4.35 0.55 0.64
CA ALA A 58 -5.67 0.02 0.91
C ALA A 58 -5.82 -1.36 0.27
N VAL A 59 -6.22 -2.35 1.05
CA VAL A 59 -6.46 -3.72 0.56
C VAL A 59 -7.95 -4.00 0.67
N VAL A 60 -8.61 -4.31 -0.44
CA VAL A 60 -10.03 -4.66 -0.47
C VAL A 60 -10.15 -6.17 -0.62
N LEU A 61 -10.85 -6.80 0.32
CA LEU A 61 -11.06 -8.24 0.34
C LEU A 61 -12.54 -8.58 0.23
N SER A 62 -12.86 -9.74 -0.34
CA SER A 62 -14.20 -10.32 -0.17
C SER A 62 -14.40 -10.81 1.27
N ARG A 63 -15.64 -10.90 1.75
CA ARG A 63 -15.93 -11.31 3.14
C ARG A 63 -15.44 -12.74 3.46
N GLY A 64 -15.28 -13.59 2.46
CA GLY A 64 -14.72 -14.95 2.62
C GLY A 64 -13.20 -15.02 2.71
N ALA A 65 -12.49 -13.91 2.47
CA ALA A 65 -11.03 -13.85 2.39
C ALA A 65 -10.34 -13.60 3.76
N ILE A 66 -11.00 -13.91 4.88
CA ILE A 66 -10.50 -13.69 6.25
C ILE A 66 -9.12 -14.32 6.49
N ASN A 67 -8.83 -15.49 5.93
CA ASN A 67 -7.54 -16.16 6.09
C ASN A 67 -6.37 -15.33 5.52
N PHE A 68 -6.62 -14.46 4.54
CA PHE A 68 -5.61 -13.56 3.99
C PHE A 68 -5.27 -12.40 4.93
N LEU A 69 -6.18 -12.01 5.82
CA LEU A 69 -5.94 -10.97 6.83
C LEU A 69 -4.77 -11.36 7.74
N VAL A 70 -4.79 -12.58 8.27
CA VAL A 70 -3.78 -13.09 9.20
C VAL A 70 -2.39 -13.07 8.58
N MET A 71 -2.29 -13.46 7.31
CA MET A 71 -1.02 -13.44 6.57
C MET A 71 -0.51 -12.02 6.31
N LEU A 72 -1.41 -11.08 5.98
CA LEU A 72 -1.04 -9.69 5.70
C LEU A 72 -0.53 -8.98 6.96
N PHE A 73 -1.24 -9.12 8.08
CA PHE A 73 -0.88 -8.48 9.35
C PHE A 73 0.41 -9.05 9.96
N ALA A 74 0.72 -10.33 9.75
CA ALA A 74 1.95 -10.94 10.24
C ALA A 74 3.24 -10.34 9.65
N GLN A 75 3.15 -9.58 8.54
CA GLN A 75 4.30 -8.92 7.90
C GLN A 75 4.35 -7.41 8.08
N LEU A 76 3.32 -6.80 8.67
CA LEU A 76 3.30 -5.37 8.90
C LEU A 76 4.27 -5.01 10.03
N ARG A 77 5.33 -4.27 9.68
CA ARG A 77 6.23 -3.69 10.68
C ARG A 77 5.51 -2.52 11.35
N PRO A 78 5.45 -2.45 12.70
CA PRO A 78 4.77 -1.36 13.43
C PRO A 78 5.28 0.06 13.13
N ARG A 79 6.42 0.21 12.44
CA ARG A 79 7.03 1.50 12.06
C ARG A 79 7.31 1.62 10.56
N ALA A 80 6.55 0.90 9.72
CA ALA A 80 6.69 1.05 8.27
C ALA A 80 6.26 2.47 7.82
N ALA A 81 7.02 3.07 6.90
CA ALA A 81 6.68 4.37 6.29
C ALA A 81 5.32 4.36 5.57
N ARG A 82 4.80 3.17 5.24
CA ARG A 82 3.52 2.96 4.55
C ARG A 82 2.51 2.37 5.51
N GLN A 83 1.38 3.05 5.69
CA GLN A 83 0.25 2.54 6.45
C GLN A 83 -0.55 1.58 5.59
N ILE A 84 -0.87 0.39 6.11
CA ILE A 84 -1.73 -0.57 5.41
C ILE A 84 -3.05 -0.68 6.16
N LYS A 85 -4.16 -0.58 5.44
CA LYS A 85 -5.51 -0.75 6.00
C LYS A 85 -6.33 -1.64 5.08
N ILE A 86 -7.16 -2.48 5.70
CA ILE A 86 -7.98 -3.46 5.00
C ILE A 86 -9.45 -3.02 5.03
N PHE A 87 -10.14 -3.26 3.93
CA PHE A 87 -11.51 -2.88 3.66
C PHE A 87 -12.27 -4.05 3.05
N PHE A 88 -13.59 -4.03 3.16
CA PHE A 88 -14.49 -4.99 2.54
C PHE A 88 -15.36 -4.36 1.43
N ASP A 89 -15.12 -3.08 1.18
CA ASP A 89 -15.78 -2.28 0.16
C ASP A 89 -14.76 -1.31 -0.46
N LYS A 90 -14.89 -1.10 -1.76
CA LYS A 90 -13.95 -0.29 -2.54
C LYS A 90 -14.08 1.20 -2.26
N GLU A 91 -15.29 1.67 -1.96
CA GLU A 91 -15.57 3.09 -1.74
C GLU A 91 -14.88 3.61 -0.48
N SER A 92 -14.98 2.90 0.65
CA SER A 92 -14.30 3.25 1.90
C SER A 92 -12.78 3.19 1.75
N ALA A 93 -12.27 2.24 0.97
CA ALA A 93 -10.84 2.14 0.67
C ALA A 93 -10.32 3.38 -0.07
N LEU A 94 -11.04 3.81 -1.10
CA LEU A 94 -10.71 5.00 -1.88
C LEU A 94 -10.84 6.28 -1.06
N ALA A 95 -11.91 6.41 -0.26
CA ALA A 95 -12.10 7.54 0.64
C ALA A 95 -10.90 7.68 1.59
N TRP A 96 -10.46 6.59 2.21
CA TRP A 96 -9.31 6.61 3.12
C TRP A 96 -7.97 6.95 2.45
N LEU A 97 -7.76 6.51 1.20
CA LEU A 97 -6.58 6.90 0.43
C LEU A 97 -6.57 8.40 0.13
N ASN A 98 -7.74 8.96 -0.20
CA ASN A 98 -7.89 10.38 -0.52
C ASN A 98 -7.77 11.28 0.72
N ASP A 99 -8.39 10.90 1.84
CA ASP A 99 -8.36 11.69 3.09
C ASP A 99 -6.93 11.93 3.59
N GLY A 100 -6.01 11.00 3.32
CA GLY A 100 -4.60 11.08 3.71
C GLY A 100 -3.78 12.13 2.99
N THR A 101 -4.22 12.53 1.81
CA THR A 101 -3.54 13.56 1.02
C THR A 101 -3.71 14.96 1.62
N THR A 102 -4.72 15.14 2.46
CA THR A 102 -5.03 16.44 3.09
C THR A 102 -4.13 16.73 4.30
N THR A 103 -3.69 15.71 5.04
CA THR A 103 -2.96 15.89 6.31
C THR A 103 -1.46 16.18 6.12
N GLN A 104 -0.81 15.69 5.06
CA GLN A 104 0.63 15.92 4.87
C GLN A 104 1.00 17.38 4.50
N LYS A 105 0.07 18.18 3.96
CA LYS A 105 0.32 19.60 3.64
C LYS A 105 0.44 20.52 4.87
N GLN A 106 0.03 20.07 6.06
CA GLN A 106 0.02 20.92 7.25
C GLN A 106 1.27 20.77 8.14
N GLN A 107 2.01 19.67 8.05
CA GLN A 107 3.22 19.46 8.87
C GLN A 107 4.50 20.09 8.28
N THR A 108 4.56 20.35 6.98
CA THR A 108 5.73 21.01 6.34
C THR A 108 5.72 22.54 6.49
N ARG A 109 4.67 23.15 7.08
CA ARG A 109 4.60 24.61 7.30
C ARG A 109 4.98 25.05 8.71
N GLN A 110 5.36 24.12 9.60
CA GLN A 110 5.57 24.41 11.02
C GLN A 110 7.02 24.22 11.50
N THR A 111 7.97 24.02 10.57
CA THR A 111 9.41 23.86 10.90
C THR A 111 10.31 25.01 10.40
N ASP A 112 9.75 26.02 9.71
CA ASP A 112 10.48 27.21 9.23
C ASP A 112 10.05 28.51 9.95
N ALA A 113 9.66 28.43 11.23
CA ALA A 113 9.34 29.59 12.07
C ALA A 113 10.17 29.59 13.37
#